data_AF-E0ZGK9-F1
#
_entry.id   AF-E0ZGK9-F1
#
_cell.length_a   1.000
_cell.length_b   1.000
_cell.length_c   1.000
_cell.angle_alpha   90.00
_cell.angle_beta   90.00
_cell.angle_gamma   90.00
#
_symmetry.space_group_name_H-M   'P 1'
#
loop_
_entity.id
_entity.type
_entity.pdbx_description
1 polymer ?
#
loop_
_entity_poly.entity_id
_entity_poly.type
_entity_poly.pdbx_seq_one_letter_code
_entity_poly.pdbx_strand_id
1 'polypeptide(L)'
;LYRYICDTRGAFVQPALYETFGLTVVEAMTCGLPTFATCNGGPAEIIVDGVSGFHIDPYHGDCASECIADFFERCKTDPGYWDKISNAGLQRIYEKYTWQIYSERLMTLAGVYGFWKYVSKLGRRETRRYLEMFYILKYRDLVKTVPLAVEETTDGIEEKSTE
;
A
#
# COMPACT_ATOMS: atom_id res chain seq x y z
N LEU A 1 -0.59 11.83 -15.17
CA LEU A 1 -0.15 10.56 -15.78
C LEU A 1 -1.25 9.50 -15.75
N TYR A 2 -1.76 9.06 -14.60
CA TYR A 2 -2.83 8.03 -14.53
C TYR A 2 -4.03 8.31 -15.45
N ARG A 3 -4.61 9.52 -15.39
CA ARG A 3 -5.73 9.90 -16.28
C ARG A 3 -5.38 9.86 -17.77
N TYR A 4 -4.13 10.12 -18.13
CA TYR A 4 -3.68 10.01 -19.52
C TYR A 4 -3.69 8.55 -20.01
N ILE A 5 -3.36 7.61 -19.12
CA ILE A 5 -3.49 6.17 -19.43
C ILE A 5 -4.97 5.76 -19.52
N CYS A 6 -5.86 6.41 -18.75
CA CYS A 6 -7.32 6.23 -18.91
C CYS A 6 -7.78 6.69 -20.30
N ASP A 7 -7.27 7.82 -20.81
CA ASP A 7 -7.60 8.32 -22.15
C ASP A 7 -7.21 7.32 -23.24
N THR A 8 -6.11 6.59 -23.05
CA THR A 8 -5.68 5.51 -23.96
C THR A 8 -6.42 4.18 -23.73
N ARG A 9 -7.43 4.14 -22.85
CA ARG A 9 -8.14 2.91 -22.44
C ARG A 9 -7.19 1.81 -21.93
N GLY A 10 -6.12 2.20 -21.25
CA GLY A 10 -5.13 1.28 -20.68
C GLY A 10 -5.59 0.63 -19.37
N ALA A 11 -4.63 0.03 -18.66
CA ALA A 11 -4.83 -0.54 -17.32
C ALA A 11 -3.59 -0.29 -16.45
N PHE A 12 -3.78 -0.38 -15.13
CA PHE A 12 -2.69 -0.39 -14.15
C PHE A 12 -2.44 -1.82 -13.67
N VAL A 13 -1.17 -2.20 -13.53
CA VAL A 13 -0.79 -3.54 -13.04
C VAL A 13 0.20 -3.39 -11.90
N GLN A 14 -0.09 -4.02 -10.76
CA GLN A 14 0.81 -4.10 -9.60
C GLN A 14 1.20 -5.56 -9.29
N PRO A 15 2.31 -6.07 -9.86
CA PRO A 15 2.72 -7.47 -9.76
C PRO A 15 3.70 -7.72 -8.60
N ALA A 16 3.50 -7.06 -7.46
CA ALA A 16 4.35 -7.28 -6.28
C ALA A 16 4.14 -8.71 -5.73
N LEU A 17 5.23 -9.39 -5.33
CA LEU A 17 5.15 -10.69 -4.64
C LEU A 17 4.28 -10.60 -3.37
N TYR A 18 4.39 -9.47 -2.68
CA TYR A 18 3.56 -9.09 -1.55
C TYR A 18 3.46 -7.57 -1.48
N GLU A 19 2.25 -7.03 -1.30
CA GLU A 19 2.00 -5.60 -1.18
C GLU A 19 1.20 -5.35 0.11
N THR A 20 1.71 -4.53 1.03
CA THR A 20 1.08 -4.38 2.36
C THR A 20 -0.23 -3.60 2.30
N PHE A 21 -0.29 -2.57 1.45
CA PHE A 21 -1.51 -1.79 1.24
C PHE A 21 -1.74 -1.52 -0.25
N GLY A 22 -0.77 -0.91 -0.94
CA GLY A 22 -0.92 -0.54 -2.34
C GLY A 22 -1.62 0.80 -2.55
N LEU A 23 -1.00 1.91 -2.10
CA LEU A 23 -1.52 3.26 -2.38
C LEU A 23 -1.64 3.53 -3.89
N THR A 24 -0.73 3.00 -4.70
CA THR A 24 -0.79 3.10 -6.16
C THR A 24 -2.03 2.44 -6.76
N VAL A 25 -2.53 1.35 -6.14
CA VAL A 25 -3.80 0.71 -6.52
C VAL A 25 -4.97 1.66 -6.25
N VAL A 26 -4.98 2.31 -5.07
CA VAL A 26 -6.01 3.31 -4.73
C VAL A 26 -5.94 4.51 -5.68
N GLU A 27 -4.75 5.03 -5.99
CA GLU A 27 -4.56 6.16 -6.91
C GLU A 27 -5.06 5.83 -8.33
N ALA A 28 -4.71 4.66 -8.85
CA ALA A 28 -5.15 4.19 -10.17
C ALA A 28 -6.68 4.06 -10.22
N MET A 29 -7.28 3.38 -9.23
CA MET A 29 -8.74 3.23 -9.13
C MET A 29 -9.45 4.59 -8.96
N THR A 30 -8.87 5.52 -8.20
CA THR A 30 -9.40 6.90 -8.03
C THR A 30 -9.40 7.68 -9.34
N CYS A 31 -8.45 7.40 -10.24
CA CYS A 31 -8.42 7.98 -11.58
C CYS A 31 -9.34 7.27 -12.57
N GLY A 32 -10.05 6.22 -12.14
CA GLY A 32 -10.88 5.39 -13.01
C GLY A 32 -10.08 4.44 -13.90
N LEU A 33 -8.84 4.11 -13.55
CA LEU A 33 -8.01 3.18 -14.31
C LEU A 33 -8.28 1.74 -13.85
N PRO A 34 -8.81 0.84 -14.71
CA PRO A 34 -8.94 -0.57 -14.37
C PRO A 34 -7.61 -1.14 -13.89
N THR A 35 -7.66 -1.82 -12.75
CA THR A 35 -6.45 -2.20 -12.00
C THR A 35 -6.39 -3.71 -11.81
N PHE A 36 -5.23 -4.28 -12.12
CA PHE A 36 -4.81 -5.64 -11.81
C PHE A 36 -3.79 -5.57 -10.69
N ALA A 37 -4.04 -6.23 -9.57
CA ALA A 37 -3.11 -6.19 -8.45
C ALA A 37 -2.91 -7.56 -7.83
N THR A 38 -1.75 -7.73 -7.20
CA THR A 38 -1.41 -8.95 -6.46
C THR A 38 -2.52 -9.36 -5.49
N CYS A 39 -2.83 -10.66 -5.46
CA CYS A 39 -3.72 -11.25 -4.45
C CYS A 39 -3.04 -11.40 -3.07
N ASN A 40 -1.76 -11.05 -2.95
CA ASN A 40 -0.99 -11.19 -1.73
C ASN A 40 -0.85 -9.85 -0.98
N GLY A 41 -1.61 -9.72 0.11
CA GLY A 41 -1.55 -8.58 1.03
C GLY A 41 -2.74 -7.61 0.88
N GLY A 42 -2.50 -6.31 1.06
CA GLY A 42 -3.52 -5.27 1.09
C GLY A 42 -4.41 -5.15 -0.15
N PRO A 43 -3.88 -5.25 -1.40
CA PRO A 43 -4.70 -5.13 -2.60
C PRO A 43 -5.80 -6.20 -2.72
N ALA A 44 -5.62 -7.36 -2.06
CA ALA A 44 -6.63 -8.41 -1.97
C ALA A 44 -7.93 -7.94 -1.29
N GLU A 45 -7.84 -7.01 -0.34
CA GLU A 45 -9.01 -6.40 0.32
C GLU A 45 -9.54 -5.19 -0.47
N ILE A 46 -8.65 -4.42 -1.11
CA ILE A 46 -9.02 -3.19 -1.82
C ILE A 46 -9.91 -3.52 -3.02
N ILE A 47 -9.50 -4.49 -3.83
CA ILE A 47 -10.18 -4.89 -5.06
C ILE A 47 -11.17 -6.02 -4.77
N VAL A 48 -12.38 -5.88 -5.32
CA VAL A 48 -13.32 -7.01 -5.48
C VAL A 48 -13.11 -7.57 -6.88
N ASP A 49 -12.57 -8.78 -6.93
CA ASP A 49 -12.18 -9.45 -8.18
C ASP A 49 -13.36 -9.55 -9.18
N GLY A 50 -13.09 -9.18 -10.44
CA GLY A 50 -14.07 -9.14 -11.53
C GLY A 50 -15.11 -8.02 -11.44
N VAL A 51 -15.12 -7.23 -10.35
CA VAL A 51 -16.09 -6.15 -10.12
C VAL A 51 -15.41 -4.79 -10.18
N SER A 52 -14.51 -4.50 -9.24
CA SER A 52 -13.84 -3.19 -9.13
C SER A 52 -12.39 -3.22 -9.64
N GLY A 53 -11.95 -4.35 -10.17
CA GLY A 53 -10.59 -4.64 -10.64
C GLY A 53 -10.39 -6.15 -10.68
N PHE A 54 -9.13 -6.59 -10.83
CA PHE A 54 -8.78 -8.00 -10.90
C PHE A 54 -7.62 -8.35 -9.98
N HIS A 55 -7.67 -9.55 -9.42
CA HIS A 55 -6.55 -10.13 -8.69
C HIS A 55 -5.66 -10.95 -9.63
N ILE A 56 -4.35 -10.77 -9.49
CA ILE A 56 -3.34 -11.57 -10.18
C ILE A 56 -2.44 -12.24 -9.16
N ASP A 57 -2.04 -13.49 -9.42
CA ASP A 57 -1.08 -14.19 -8.58
C ASP A 57 0.35 -13.93 -9.10
N PRO A 58 1.21 -13.25 -8.33
CA PRO A 58 2.57 -12.95 -8.77
C PRO A 58 3.47 -14.19 -8.90
N TYR A 59 3.06 -15.34 -8.36
CA TYR A 59 3.77 -16.62 -8.52
C TYR A 59 3.39 -17.36 -9.81
N HIS A 60 2.32 -16.95 -10.49
CA HIS A 60 1.82 -17.53 -11.73
C HIS A 60 1.73 -16.46 -12.83
N GLY A 61 2.89 -15.96 -13.27
CA GLY A 61 2.99 -14.86 -14.23
C GLY A 61 2.27 -15.09 -15.57
N ASP A 62 2.24 -16.34 -16.04
CA ASP A 62 1.53 -16.70 -17.28
C ASP A 62 0.03 -16.47 -17.12
N CYS A 63 -0.58 -16.99 -16.05
CA CYS A 63 -2.01 -16.77 -15.74
C CYS A 63 -2.33 -15.28 -15.52
N ALA A 64 -1.42 -14.52 -14.90
CA ALA A 64 -1.59 -13.08 -14.76
C ALA A 64 -1.62 -12.37 -16.11
N SER A 65 -0.73 -12.77 -17.03
CA SER A 65 -0.69 -12.22 -18.39
C SER A 65 -1.91 -12.58 -19.22
N GLU A 66 -2.41 -13.82 -19.10
CA GLU A 66 -3.65 -14.29 -19.73
C GLU A 66 -4.85 -13.49 -19.23
N CYS A 67 -4.97 -13.27 -17.92
CA CYS A 67 -6.03 -12.46 -17.33
C CYS A 67 -6.06 -11.02 -17.90
N ILE A 68 -4.87 -10.42 -18.06
CA ILE A 68 -4.75 -9.07 -18.64
C ILE A 68 -5.11 -9.09 -20.14
N ALA A 69 -4.68 -10.11 -20.89
CA ALA A 69 -5.01 -10.26 -22.30
C ALA A 69 -6.53 -10.42 -22.50
N ASP A 70 -7.17 -11.31 -21.73
CA ASP A 70 -8.61 -11.58 -21.75
C ASP A 70 -9.42 -10.31 -21.47
N PHE A 71 -8.97 -9.47 -20.53
CA PHE A 71 -9.60 -8.18 -20.27
C PHE A 71 -9.59 -7.27 -21.50
N PHE A 72 -8.44 -7.12 -22.16
CA PHE A 72 -8.35 -6.27 -23.35
C PHE A 72 -9.11 -6.86 -24.54
N GLU A 73 -9.14 -8.17 -24.71
CA GLU A 73 -10.00 -8.83 -25.71
C GLU A 73 -11.48 -8.57 -25.45
N ARG A 74 -11.89 -8.64 -24.19
CA ARG A 74 -13.26 -8.32 -23.80
C ARG A 74 -13.60 -6.84 -24.00
N CYS A 75 -12.67 -5.93 -23.74
CA CYS A 75 -12.87 -4.50 -24.04
C CYS A 75 -12.98 -4.21 -25.54
N LYS A 76 -12.35 -5.02 -26.42
CA LYS A 76 -12.51 -4.88 -27.87
C LYS A 76 -13.87 -5.36 -28.36
N THR A 77 -14.40 -6.43 -27.77
CA THR A 77 -15.70 -7.03 -28.15
C THR A 77 -16.89 -6.31 -27.52
N ASP A 78 -16.75 -5.82 -26.29
CA ASP A 78 -17.71 -5.00 -25.56
C ASP A 78 -17.06 -3.68 -25.11
N PRO A 79 -17.21 -2.60 -25.90
CA PRO A 79 -16.64 -1.30 -25.59
C PRO A 79 -17.08 -0.72 -24.24
N GLY A 80 -18.25 -1.13 -23.73
CA GLY A 80 -18.76 -0.69 -22.43
C GLY A 80 -18.10 -1.40 -21.23
N TYR A 81 -17.36 -2.49 -21.47
CA TYR A 81 -16.78 -3.29 -20.41
C TYR A 81 -15.68 -2.53 -19.64
N TRP A 82 -14.85 -1.74 -20.33
CA TRP A 82 -13.82 -0.93 -19.68
C TRP A 82 -14.44 0.11 -18.74
N ASP A 83 -15.49 0.81 -19.21
CA ASP A 83 -16.21 1.81 -18.43
C ASP A 83 -16.91 1.19 -17.22
N LYS A 84 -17.42 -0.04 -17.36
CA LYS A 84 -18.02 -0.77 -16.24
C LYS A 84 -17.02 -1.01 -15.10
N ILE A 85 -15.84 -1.54 -15.42
CA ILE A 85 -14.80 -1.81 -14.40
C ILE A 85 -14.25 -0.49 -13.81
N SER A 86 -14.03 0.52 -14.66
CA SER A 86 -13.61 1.86 -14.24
C SER A 86 -14.56 2.48 -13.22
N ASN A 87 -15.87 2.50 -13.52
CA ASN A 87 -16.89 3.06 -12.64
C ASN A 87 -17.04 2.28 -11.33
N ALA A 88 -16.97 0.95 -11.39
CA ALA A 88 -16.98 0.11 -10.20
C ALA A 88 -15.74 0.32 -9.31
N GLY A 89 -14.58 0.55 -9.92
CA GLY A 89 -13.34 0.94 -9.23
C GLY A 89 -13.50 2.27 -8.49
N LEU A 90 -14.05 3.29 -9.16
CA LEU A 90 -14.35 4.59 -8.55
C LEU A 90 -15.31 4.46 -7.37
N GLN A 91 -16.41 3.73 -7.55
CA GLN A 91 -17.40 3.50 -6.50
C GLN A 91 -16.76 2.83 -5.27
N ARG A 92 -15.93 1.80 -5.48
CA ARG A 92 -15.23 1.10 -4.41
C ARG A 92 -14.36 2.04 -3.57
N ILE A 93 -13.63 2.96 -4.20
CA ILE A 93 -12.79 3.93 -3.48
C ILE A 93 -13.63 4.92 -2.68
N TYR A 94 -14.68 5.50 -3.27
CA TYR A 94 -15.52 6.49 -2.58
C TYR A 94 -16.24 5.90 -1.36
N GLU A 95 -16.61 4.62 -1.41
CA GLU A 95 -17.28 3.94 -0.29
C GLU A 95 -16.36 3.58 0.87
N LYS A 96 -15.06 3.33 0.63
CA LYS A 96 -14.17 2.68 1.60
C LYS A 96 -12.88 3.42 1.91
N TYR A 97 -12.29 4.11 0.94
CA TYR A 97 -10.89 4.56 0.98
C TYR A 97 -10.79 6.08 0.78
N THR A 98 -11.50 6.87 1.60
CA THR A 98 -11.43 8.33 1.58
C THR A 98 -10.87 8.89 2.89
N TRP A 99 -10.15 10.01 2.79
CA TRP A 99 -9.55 10.68 3.94
C TRP A 99 -10.58 11.25 4.93
N GLN A 100 -11.78 11.58 4.45
CA GLN A 100 -12.89 12.03 5.29
C GLN A 100 -13.32 10.92 6.26
N ILE A 101 -13.68 9.74 5.73
CA ILE A 101 -14.05 8.57 6.53
C ILE A 101 -12.92 8.18 7.50
N TYR A 102 -11.66 8.26 7.03
CA TYR A 102 -10.49 8.02 7.88
C TYR A 102 -10.41 8.99 9.06
N SER A 103 -10.53 10.30 8.81
CA SER A 103 -10.41 11.33 9.84
C SER A 103 -11.50 11.24 10.91
N GLU A 104 -12.75 10.97 10.52
CA GLU A 104 -13.88 10.81 11.43
C GLU A 104 -13.67 9.62 12.38
N ARG A 105 -13.23 8.48 11.82
CA ARG A 105 -12.91 7.28 12.61
C ARG A 105 -11.74 7.54 13.56
N LEU A 106 -10.67 8.17 13.08
CA LEU A 106 -9.49 8.47 13.88
C LEU A 106 -9.85 9.36 15.09
N MET A 107 -10.64 10.42 14.87
CA MET A 107 -11.06 11.33 15.94
C MET A 107 -11.94 10.62 16.97
N THR A 108 -12.85 9.75 16.50
CA THR A 108 -13.70 8.93 17.39
C THR A 108 -12.85 7.99 18.25
N LEU A 109 -11.93 7.26 17.62
CA LEU A 109 -11.04 6.33 18.34
C LEU A 109 -10.14 7.08 19.33
N ALA A 110 -9.59 8.24 18.95
CA ALA A 110 -8.76 9.06 19.84
C ALA A 110 -9.53 9.47 21.12
N GLY A 111 -10.80 9.87 20.99
CA GLY A 111 -11.65 10.18 22.13
C GLY A 111 -11.92 8.95 23.02
N VAL A 112 -12.37 7.84 22.42
CA VAL A 112 -12.71 6.61 23.14
C VAL A 112 -11.49 6.03 23.86
N TYR A 113 -10.36 5.87 23.16
CA TYR A 113 -9.14 5.34 23.75
C TYR A 113 -8.50 6.31 24.74
N GLY A 114 -8.68 7.63 24.55
CA GLY A 114 -8.27 8.64 25.53
C GLY A 114 -8.96 8.44 26.88
N PHE A 115 -10.28 8.28 26.87
CA PHE A 115 -11.06 7.97 28.07
C PHE A 115 -10.69 6.59 28.65
N TRP A 116 -10.64 5.54 27.82
CA TRP A 116 -10.30 4.19 28.26
C TRP A 116 -8.90 4.10 28.89
N LYS A 117 -7.94 4.89 28.40
CA LYS A 117 -6.58 4.98 28.97
C LYS A 117 -6.60 5.49 30.41
N TYR A 118 -7.50 6.41 30.75
CA TYR A 118 -7.66 6.91 32.12
C TYR A 118 -8.29 5.83 33.01
N VAL A 119 -9.38 5.20 32.56
CA VAL A 119 -10.12 4.19 33.32
C VAL A 119 -9.30 2.92 33.56
N SER A 120 -8.55 2.45 32.56
CA SER A 120 -7.78 1.20 32.62
C SER A 120 -6.37 1.34 33.22
N LYS A 121 -6.02 2.51 33.76
CA LYS A 121 -4.65 2.87 34.15
C LYS A 121 -4.01 1.91 35.16
N LEU A 122 -4.78 1.45 36.15
CA LEU A 122 -4.29 0.53 37.18
C LEU A 122 -3.97 -0.87 36.60
N GLY A 123 -4.82 -1.39 35.70
CA GLY A 123 -4.61 -2.71 35.07
C GLY A 123 -3.47 -2.74 34.05
N ARG A 124 -3.07 -1.59 33.48
CA ARG A 124 -1.95 -1.52 32.51
C ARG A 124 -0.56 -1.37 33.14
N ARG A 125 -0.46 -1.23 34.47
CA ARG A 125 0.82 -0.91 35.14
C ARG A 125 1.85 -2.02 34.99
N GLU A 126 1.42 -3.27 35.13
CA GLU A 126 2.29 -4.46 35.03
C GLU A 126 2.80 -4.65 33.61
N THR A 127 1.91 -4.62 32.62
CA THR A 127 2.28 -4.67 31.19
C THR A 127 3.26 -3.56 30.82
N ARG A 128 3.06 -2.34 31.36
CA ARG A 128 3.99 -1.23 31.13
C ARG A 128 5.39 -1.55 31.67
N ARG A 129 5.52 -2.08 32.90
CA ARG A 129 6.83 -2.44 33.47
C ARG A 129 7.48 -3.58 32.69
N TYR A 130 6.71 -4.55 32.25
CA TYR A 130 7.21 -5.64 31.40
C TYR A 130 7.77 -5.12 30.07
N LEU A 131 7.06 -4.21 29.40
CA LEU A 131 7.52 -3.59 28.15
C LEU A 131 8.78 -2.71 28.37
N GLU A 132 8.84 -1.97 29.48
CA GLU A 132 10.03 -1.19 29.86
C GLU A 132 11.24 -2.13 30.05
N MET A 133 11.08 -3.23 30.78
CA MET A 133 12.12 -4.24 30.96
C MET A 133 12.55 -4.87 29.62
N PHE A 134 11.59 -5.26 28.77
CA PHE A 134 11.87 -5.84 27.46
C PHE A 134 12.66 -4.87 26.56
N TYR A 135 12.29 -3.60 26.54
CA TYR A 135 13.02 -2.57 25.80
C TYR A 135 14.45 -2.41 26.33
N ILE A 136 14.63 -2.32 27.65
CA ILE A 136 15.93 -2.06 28.27
C ILE A 136 16.86 -3.26 28.16
N LEU A 137 16.38 -4.47 28.45
CA LEU A 137 17.22 -5.67 28.58
C LEU A 137 17.35 -6.46 27.27
N LYS A 138 16.48 -6.25 26.28
CA LYS A 138 16.54 -6.99 25.01
C LYS A 138 16.72 -6.09 23.80
N TYR A 139 15.80 -5.15 23.59
CA TYR A 139 15.82 -4.33 22.38
C TYR A 139 17.08 -3.47 22.29
N ARG A 140 17.45 -2.76 23.37
CA ARG A 140 18.66 -1.91 23.39
C ARG A 140 19.94 -2.66 23.09
N ASP A 141 20.09 -3.88 23.57
CA ASP A 141 21.30 -4.67 23.32
C ASP A 141 21.36 -5.17 21.87
N LEU A 142 20.22 -5.53 21.28
CA LEU A 142 20.15 -5.84 19.84
C LEU A 142 20.48 -4.62 18.96
N VAL A 143 20.04 -3.41 19.34
CA VAL A 143 20.37 -2.19 18.59
C VAL A 143 21.88 -1.95 18.57
N LYS A 144 22.59 -2.21 19.67
CA LYS A 144 24.07 -2.05 19.73
C LYS A 144 24.82 -2.98 18.78
N THR A 145 24.22 -4.11 18.38
CA THR A 145 24.86 -5.04 17.42
C THR A 145 24.70 -4.61 15.97
N VAL A 146 23.86 -3.61 15.69
CA VAL A 146 23.69 -3.07 14.33
C VAL A 146 24.84 -2.12 14.03
N PRO A 147 25.65 -2.37 12.98
CA PRO A 147 26.73 -1.47 12.59
C PRO A 147 26.21 -0.07 12.27
N LEU A 148 26.92 0.96 12.74
CA LEU A 148 26.63 2.35 12.37
C LEU A 148 27.02 2.60 10.91
N ALA A 149 26.29 3.48 10.24
CA ALA A 149 26.69 3.96 8.92
C ALA A 149 28.06 4.66 9.03
N VAL A 150 28.99 4.32 8.14
CA VAL A 150 30.29 4.99 8.01
C VAL A 150 30.15 6.01 6.88
N GLU A 151 30.49 7.26 7.14
CA GLU A 151 30.62 8.26 6.07
C GLU A 151 31.95 8.02 5.35
N GLU A 152 31.91 7.79 4.04
CA GLU A 152 33.12 7.81 3.21
C GLU A 152 33.61 9.26 3.12
N THR A 153 34.65 9.61 3.89
CA THR A 153 35.38 10.86 3.70
C THR A 153 36.10 10.80 2.36
N THR A 154 35.62 11.55 1.37
CA THR A 154 36.35 11.86 0.13
C THR A 154 37.51 12.81 0.41
N ASP A 155 38.45 12.41 1.24
CA ASP A 155 39.73 13.10 1.40
C ASP A 155 40.75 12.44 0.46
N GLY A 156 40.90 12.99 -0.75
CA GLY A 156 41.92 12.50 -1.68
C GLY A 156 41.92 13.00 -3.12
N ILE A 157 41.18 14.06 -3.48
CA ILE A 157 41.32 14.69 -4.81
C ILE A 157 41.65 16.18 -4.64
N GLU A 158 42.82 16.48 -4.07
CA GLU A 158 43.49 17.77 -4.26
C GLU A 158 45.02 17.56 -4.23
N GLU A 159 45.57 16.89 -5.26
CA GLU A 159 46.95 17.13 -5.68
C GLU A 159 46.95 18.01 -6.93
N LYS A 160 46.94 19.32 -6.65
CA LYS A 160 47.63 20.41 -7.33
C LYS A 160 47.95 20.23 -8.82
N SER A 161 47.13 20.91 -9.61
CA SER A 161 47.57 21.59 -10.83
C SER A 161 48.61 22.67 -10.50
N THR A 162 49.90 22.35 -10.64
CA THR A 162 50.97 23.33 -10.87
C THR A 162 52.19 22.59 -11.41
N GLU A 163 52.34 22.56 -12.73
CA GLU A 163 53.53 22.99 -13.49
C GLU A 163 53.20 23.02 -14.99
#